data_AF-A0A7L1HNN1-F1
#
_entry.id   AF-A0A7L1HNN1-F1
#
_cell.length_a   1.000
_cell.length_b   1.000
_cell.length_c   1.000
_cell.angle_alpha   90.00
_cell.angle_beta   90.00
_cell.angle_gamma   90.00
#
_symmetry.space_group_name_H-M   'P 1'
#
loop_
_entity.id
_entity.type
_entity.pdbx_description
1 polymer ?
#
loop_
_entity_poly.entity_id
_entity_poly.type
_entity_poly.pdbx_seq_one_letter_code
_entity_poly.pdbx_strand_id
1 'polypeptide(L)'
;FCTPCLQECLKPKKPVCGVCRSTLLPGSRALDLEKQIETTEMACNGCNKKMYLSKMRSHVASCSKYQNYIMEGVKAVTKEPLHNSRNLPNRFTFPCPYCSERNFDQEGLVEHCKTLHSMDAKQVVCPICASMPWGDPNYRSANFMEHLQRRHRFSYDTFVDYDADEDDMMAQVLMRSLRDK
;
A
#
# COMPACT_ATOMS: atom_id res chain seq x y z
N PHE A 1 15.86 -23.00 -1.27
CA PHE A 1 14.96 -22.95 -0.10
C PHE A 1 15.64 -23.57 1.10
N CYS A 2 15.33 -23.12 2.32
CA CYS A 2 15.76 -23.83 3.53
C CYS A 2 14.90 -25.10 3.72
N THR A 3 15.42 -26.15 4.37
CA THR A 3 14.66 -27.40 4.59
C THR A 3 13.29 -27.18 5.25
N PRO A 4 13.16 -26.44 6.37
CA PRO A 4 11.83 -26.21 6.96
C PRO A 4 10.93 -25.37 6.03
N CYS A 5 11.50 -24.37 5.33
CA CYS A 5 10.77 -23.57 4.36
C CYS A 5 10.16 -24.43 3.24
N LEU A 6 10.93 -25.39 2.71
CA LEU A 6 10.49 -26.28 1.63
C LEU A 6 9.40 -27.24 2.13
N GLN A 7 9.52 -27.75 3.36
CA GLN A 7 8.50 -28.61 3.96
C GLN A 7 7.15 -27.89 4.11
N GLU A 8 7.16 -26.62 4.53
CA GLU A 8 5.93 -25.81 4.58
C GLU A 8 5.29 -25.66 3.18
N CYS A 9 6.10 -25.43 2.15
CA CYS A 9 5.61 -25.32 0.77
C CYS A 9 5.03 -26.63 0.20
N LEU A 10 5.38 -27.78 0.77
CA LEU A 10 4.92 -29.10 0.32
C LEU A 10 3.63 -29.57 1.01
N LYS A 11 3.17 -28.89 2.08
CA LYS A 11 1.93 -29.24 2.80
C LYS A 11 0.64 -29.22 1.96
N PRO A 12 0.44 -28.31 0.98
CA PRO A 12 -0.77 -28.29 0.18
C PRO A 12 -0.95 -29.54 -0.69
N LYS A 13 -2.21 -29.91 -1.01
CA LYS A 13 -2.54 -31.10 -1.84
C LYS A 13 -1.94 -31.05 -3.26
N LYS A 14 -1.69 -29.86 -3.79
CA LYS A 14 -1.05 -29.62 -5.10
C LYS A 14 0.00 -28.53 -4.91
N PRO A 15 1.18 -28.87 -4.39
CA PRO A 15 2.20 -27.89 -4.10
C PRO A 15 2.80 -27.38 -5.41
N VAL A 16 2.94 -26.06 -5.53
CA VAL A 16 3.51 -25.38 -6.70
C VAL A 16 4.68 -24.51 -6.28
N CYS A 17 5.70 -24.41 -7.12
CA CYS A 17 6.86 -23.58 -6.87
C CYS A 17 6.48 -22.10 -6.89
N GLY A 18 6.78 -21.36 -5.83
CA GLY A 18 6.50 -19.92 -5.76
C GLY A 18 7.27 -19.06 -6.78
N VAL A 19 8.29 -19.62 -7.43
CA VAL A 19 9.10 -18.91 -8.45
C VAL A 19 8.63 -19.24 -9.86
N CYS A 20 8.58 -20.52 -10.23
CA CYS A 20 8.27 -20.95 -11.60
C CYS A 20 6.85 -21.51 -11.81
N ARG A 21 6.04 -21.61 -10.75
CA ARG A 21 4.66 -22.15 -10.75
C ARG A 21 4.51 -23.61 -11.18
N SER A 22 5.61 -24.32 -11.44
CA SER A 22 5.60 -25.76 -11.72
C SER A 22 5.27 -26.59 -10.48
N THR A 23 4.83 -27.84 -10.67
CA THR A 23 4.60 -28.80 -9.58
C THR A 23 5.85 -28.92 -8.70
N LEU A 24 5.69 -28.69 -7.41
CA LEU A 24 6.78 -28.74 -6.45
C LEU A 24 6.96 -30.16 -5.93
N LEU A 25 8.17 -30.69 -6.07
CA LEU A 25 8.55 -32.01 -5.57
C LEU A 25 9.46 -31.89 -4.34
N PRO A 26 9.53 -32.94 -3.49
CA PRO A 26 10.57 -33.03 -2.47
C PRO A 26 11.95 -32.92 -3.12
N GLY A 27 12.67 -31.84 -2.82
CA GLY A 27 14.02 -31.61 -3.33
C GLY A 27 15.07 -32.43 -2.59
N SER A 28 16.22 -32.64 -3.23
CA SER A 28 17.43 -33.17 -2.59
C SER A 28 18.25 -32.06 -1.93
N ARG A 29 19.17 -32.43 -1.04
CA ARG A 29 20.10 -31.48 -0.43
C ARG A 29 21.12 -30.99 -1.47
N ALA A 30 21.25 -29.68 -1.59
CA ALA A 30 22.25 -29.04 -2.43
C ALA A 30 23.57 -28.88 -1.64
N LEU A 31 24.35 -29.97 -1.58
CA LEU A 31 25.61 -30.04 -0.80
C LEU A 31 26.66 -29.03 -1.27
N ASP A 32 26.66 -28.72 -2.57
CA ASP A 32 27.48 -27.69 -3.19
C ASP A 32 27.18 -26.30 -2.63
N LEU A 33 25.89 -25.96 -2.50
CA LEU A 33 25.45 -24.70 -1.90
C LEU A 33 25.71 -24.65 -0.40
N GLU A 34 25.53 -25.77 0.32
CA GLU A 34 25.87 -25.86 1.74
C GLU A 34 27.36 -25.55 1.96
N LYS A 35 28.25 -26.17 1.18
CA LYS A 35 29.69 -25.92 1.25
C LYS A 35 30.04 -24.47 0.89
N GLN A 36 29.41 -23.90 -0.14
CA GLN A 36 29.62 -22.49 -0.49
C GLN A 36 29.19 -21.56 0.65
N ILE A 37 28.08 -21.84 1.33
CA ILE A 37 27.63 -21.05 2.50
C ILE A 37 28.63 -21.17 3.67
N GLU A 38 29.29 -22.31 3.83
CA GLU A 38 30.29 -22.50 4.89
C GLU A 38 31.60 -21.75 4.62
N THR A 39 32.04 -21.69 3.36
CA THR A 39 33.36 -21.13 3.00
C THR A 39 33.33 -19.66 2.57
N THR A 40 32.16 -19.13 2.19
CA THR A 40 32.04 -17.75 1.73
C THR A 40 32.05 -16.77 2.91
N GLU A 41 32.98 -15.82 2.88
CA GLU A 41 33.05 -14.71 3.84
C GLU A 41 32.32 -13.47 3.29
N MET A 42 31.54 -12.81 4.13
CA MET A 42 30.91 -11.53 3.80
C MET A 42 31.02 -10.53 4.97
N ALA A 43 30.94 -9.24 4.66
CA ALA A 43 30.83 -8.19 5.67
C ALA A 43 29.36 -7.91 6.03
N CYS A 44 29.09 -7.64 7.31
CA CYS A 44 27.78 -7.17 7.75
C CYS A 44 27.54 -5.71 7.33
N ASN A 45 26.45 -5.42 6.60
CA ASN A 45 26.13 -4.06 6.13
C ASN A 45 25.93 -3.02 7.25
N GLY A 46 25.62 -3.46 8.47
CA GLY A 46 25.46 -2.54 9.61
C GLY A 46 26.77 -2.22 10.33
N CYS A 47 27.57 -3.24 10.65
CA CYS A 47 28.77 -3.07 11.48
C CYS A 47 30.11 -3.27 10.75
N ASN A 48 30.09 -3.65 9.48
CA ASN A 48 31.24 -3.94 8.61
C ASN A 48 32.19 -5.05 9.09
N LYS A 49 31.81 -5.83 10.12
CA LYS A 49 32.58 -7.01 10.54
C LYS A 49 32.41 -8.14 9.51
N LYS A 50 33.53 -8.77 9.16
CA LYS A 50 33.58 -9.94 8.27
C LYS A 50 33.31 -11.23 9.04
N MET A 51 32.58 -12.14 8.41
CA MET A 51 32.32 -13.49 8.92
C MET A 51 31.79 -14.40 7.80
N TYR A 52 31.81 -15.71 8.04
CA TYR A 52 31.23 -16.69 7.12
C TYR A 52 29.70 -16.59 7.07
N LEU A 53 29.11 -16.88 5.88
CA LEU A 53 27.65 -16.88 5.70
C LEU A 53 26.93 -17.80 6.69
N SER A 54 27.54 -18.93 7.03
CA SER A 54 27.05 -19.87 8.04
C SER A 54 26.80 -19.24 9.42
N LYS A 55 27.56 -18.21 9.80
CA LYS A 55 27.44 -17.49 11.09
C LYS A 55 26.68 -16.17 10.99
N MET A 56 26.41 -15.70 9.78
CA MET A 56 25.78 -14.38 9.55
C MET A 56 24.40 -14.28 10.20
N ARG A 57 23.57 -15.34 10.18
CA ARG A 57 22.24 -15.33 10.84
C ARG A 57 22.31 -15.03 12.33
N SER A 58 23.22 -15.70 13.05
CA SER A 58 23.41 -15.49 14.50
C SER A 58 23.95 -14.09 14.79
N HIS A 59 24.83 -13.58 13.94
CA HIS A 59 25.32 -12.22 14.05
C HIS A 59 24.21 -11.18 13.86
N VAL A 60 23.41 -11.30 12.80
CA VAL A 60 22.30 -10.39 12.50
C VAL A 60 21.31 -10.29 13.65
N ALA A 61 21.04 -11.41 14.34
CA ALA A 61 20.16 -11.44 15.52
C ALA A 61 20.68 -10.62 16.71
N SER A 62 21.99 -10.40 16.80
CA SER A 62 22.65 -9.69 17.92
C SER A 62 23.27 -8.35 17.52
N CYS A 63 23.32 -8.02 16.22
CA CYS A 63 23.95 -6.83 15.70
C CYS A 63 22.97 -5.65 15.64
N SER A 64 23.00 -4.79 16.65
CA SER A 64 22.15 -3.58 16.70
C SER A 64 22.34 -2.66 15.48
N LYS A 65 23.57 -2.51 14.97
CA LYS A 65 23.86 -1.71 13.78
C LYS A 65 23.19 -2.28 12.52
N TYR A 66 23.08 -3.60 12.40
CA TYR A 66 22.40 -4.23 11.28
C TYR A 66 20.87 -4.05 11.39
N GLN A 67 20.31 -4.16 12.59
CA GLN A 67 18.89 -3.88 12.82
C GLN A 67 18.53 -2.45 12.43
N ASN A 68 19.36 -1.47 12.81
CA ASN A 68 19.20 -0.09 12.38
C ASN A 68 19.32 0.08 10.86
N TYR A 69 20.30 -0.58 10.23
CA TYR A 69 20.42 -0.58 8.76
C TYR A 69 19.16 -1.07 8.06
N ILE A 70 18.53 -2.15 8.55
CA ILE A 70 17.24 -2.62 8.01
C ILE A 70 16.16 -1.56 8.21
N MET A 71 16.05 -0.99 9.42
CA MET A 71 15.03 0.01 9.74
C MET A 71 15.16 1.25 8.87
N GLU A 72 16.37 1.75 8.65
CA GLU A 72 16.62 2.87 7.73
C GLU A 72 16.29 2.50 6.28
N GLY A 73 16.58 1.27 5.86
CA GLY A 73 16.15 0.74 4.56
C GLY A 73 14.63 0.69 4.42
N VAL A 74 13.91 0.30 5.47
CA VAL A 74 12.44 0.35 5.51
C VAL A 74 11.98 1.80 5.40
N LYS A 75 12.48 2.71 6.24
CA LYS A 75 12.16 4.16 6.18
C LYS A 75 12.45 4.82 4.83
N ALA A 76 13.45 4.36 4.11
CA ALA A 76 13.76 4.90 2.78
C ALA A 76 12.71 4.49 1.72
N VAL A 77 12.08 3.32 1.88
CA VAL A 77 11.07 2.78 0.95
C VAL A 77 9.65 3.16 1.40
N THR A 78 9.41 3.13 2.71
CA THR A 78 8.27 3.79 3.34
C THR A 78 8.66 5.24 3.55
N LYS A 79 8.56 6.09 2.51
CA LYS A 79 8.25 7.49 2.78
C LYS A 79 6.97 7.45 3.61
N GLU A 80 7.12 7.44 4.94
CA GLU A 80 5.99 7.60 5.84
C GLU A 80 5.37 8.93 5.39
N PRO A 81 4.08 8.95 5.02
CA PRO A 81 3.36 10.22 5.05
C PRO A 81 3.62 10.76 6.45
N LEU A 82 4.23 11.94 6.55
CA LEU A 82 4.45 12.62 7.82
C LEU A 82 3.19 12.39 8.65
N HIS A 83 3.33 11.66 9.74
CA HIS A 83 2.24 11.34 10.66
C HIS A 83 1.93 12.60 11.48
N ASN A 84 1.67 13.71 10.78
CA ASN A 84 0.72 14.69 11.27
C ASN A 84 -0.58 13.91 11.39
N SER A 85 -1.16 13.96 12.59
CA SER A 85 -2.59 13.75 12.78
C SER A 85 -3.35 14.84 12.01
N ARG A 86 -3.24 14.83 10.68
CA ARG A 86 -4.19 15.50 9.81
C ARG A 86 -5.47 14.71 10.07
N ASN A 87 -6.52 15.40 10.50
CA ASN A 87 -7.89 14.93 10.38
C ASN A 87 -8.18 14.71 8.88
N LEU A 88 -7.52 13.74 8.26
CA LEU A 88 -7.70 13.39 6.87
C LEU A 88 -9.06 12.71 6.81
N PRO A 89 -10.05 13.31 6.12
CA PRO A 89 -11.34 12.69 5.96
C PRO A 89 -11.18 11.34 5.26
N ASN A 90 -11.99 10.36 5.63
CA ASN A 90 -12.00 9.05 5.00
C ASN A 90 -12.42 9.20 3.52
N ARG A 91 -11.52 8.85 2.59
CA ARG A 91 -11.75 8.95 1.13
C ARG A 91 -11.95 7.60 0.44
N PHE A 92 -11.78 6.50 1.16
CA PHE A 92 -11.82 5.16 0.57
C PHE A 92 -13.15 4.46 0.81
N THR A 93 -13.77 4.73 1.95
CA THR A 93 -15.03 4.10 2.32
C THR A 93 -16.05 5.11 2.80
N PHE A 94 -17.29 4.94 2.34
CA PHE A 94 -18.34 5.92 2.52
C PHE A 94 -19.56 5.28 3.17
N PRO A 95 -20.19 5.95 4.15
CA PRO A 95 -21.49 5.55 4.66
C PRO A 95 -22.61 5.91 3.67
N CYS A 96 -23.65 5.09 3.60
CA CYS A 96 -24.86 5.48 2.87
C CYS A 96 -25.60 6.59 3.65
N PRO A 97 -26.00 7.70 3.01
CA PRO A 97 -26.71 8.77 3.72
C PRO A 97 -28.22 8.50 3.94
N TYR A 98 -28.76 7.44 3.30
CA TYR A 98 -30.17 7.06 3.42
C TYR A 98 -30.41 5.94 4.43
N CYS A 99 -29.44 5.06 4.67
CA CYS A 99 -29.59 3.89 5.52
C CYS A 99 -28.39 3.69 6.46
N SER A 100 -28.43 2.65 7.29
CA SER A 100 -27.39 2.37 8.29
C SER A 100 -26.16 1.66 7.72
N GLU A 101 -26.19 1.27 6.44
CA GLU A 101 -25.09 0.56 5.78
C GLU A 101 -23.87 1.48 5.59
N ARG A 102 -22.69 0.90 5.74
CA ARG A 102 -21.41 1.62 5.73
C ARG A 102 -20.35 0.85 4.96
N ASN A 103 -19.20 1.49 4.79
CA ASN A 103 -18.01 0.91 4.20
C ASN A 103 -18.11 0.61 2.70
N PHE A 104 -18.92 1.37 1.96
CA PHE A 104 -18.94 1.26 0.51
C PHE A 104 -17.73 1.97 -0.08
N ASP A 105 -17.07 1.37 -1.06
CA ASP A 105 -16.22 2.15 -1.97
C ASP A 105 -17.10 3.08 -2.84
N GLN A 106 -16.46 3.96 -3.61
CA GLN A 106 -17.19 4.94 -4.41
C GLN A 106 -18.19 4.29 -5.38
N GLU A 107 -17.78 3.24 -6.10
CA GLU A 107 -18.64 2.55 -7.07
C GLU A 107 -19.77 1.78 -6.37
N GLY A 108 -19.45 1.08 -5.28
CA GLY A 108 -20.42 0.37 -4.45
C GLY A 108 -21.48 1.29 -3.86
N LEU A 109 -21.12 2.51 -3.44
CA LEU A 109 -22.08 3.48 -2.93
C LEU A 109 -23.05 3.94 -4.04
N VAL A 110 -22.54 4.22 -5.24
CA VAL A 110 -23.37 4.62 -6.39
C VAL A 110 -24.37 3.52 -6.74
N GLU A 111 -23.92 2.27 -6.83
CA GLU A 111 -24.79 1.14 -7.19
C GLU A 111 -25.78 0.81 -6.07
N HIS A 112 -25.35 0.87 -4.81
CA HIS A 112 -26.22 0.70 -3.64
C HIS A 112 -27.36 1.75 -3.63
N CYS A 113 -27.02 3.04 -3.74
CA CYS A 113 -28.03 4.11 -3.74
C CYS A 113 -28.95 4.00 -4.96
N LYS A 114 -28.44 3.59 -6.11
CA LYS A 114 -29.23 3.39 -7.34
C LYS A 114 -30.22 2.24 -7.23
N THR A 115 -29.85 1.14 -6.59
CA THR A 115 -30.70 -0.06 -6.48
C THR A 115 -31.72 0.07 -5.37
N LEU A 116 -31.35 0.63 -4.21
CA LEU A 116 -32.19 0.64 -3.01
C LEU A 116 -32.84 1.99 -2.70
N HIS A 117 -32.34 3.10 -3.24
CA HIS A 117 -32.77 4.47 -2.89
C HIS A 117 -33.06 5.34 -4.12
N SER A 118 -33.35 4.76 -5.28
CA SER A 118 -33.60 5.50 -6.53
C SER A 118 -34.76 6.50 -6.47
N MET A 119 -35.74 6.25 -5.59
CA MET A 119 -36.93 7.09 -5.42
C MET A 119 -36.89 7.96 -4.15
N ASP A 120 -35.78 7.95 -3.39
CA ASP A 120 -35.66 8.71 -2.15
C ASP A 120 -35.33 10.19 -2.45
N ALA A 121 -36.29 11.07 -2.19
CA ALA A 121 -36.17 12.51 -2.43
C ALA A 121 -35.53 13.28 -1.26
N LYS A 122 -35.08 12.60 -0.20
CA LYS A 122 -34.49 13.26 0.95
C LYS A 122 -33.18 13.95 0.58
N GLN A 123 -33.06 15.22 0.98
CA GLN A 123 -31.83 16.00 0.81
C GLN A 123 -30.75 15.53 1.78
N VAL A 124 -29.66 15.04 1.21
CA VAL A 124 -28.52 14.49 1.94
C VAL A 124 -27.21 15.12 1.50
N VAL A 125 -26.23 15.12 2.40
CA VAL A 125 -24.85 15.51 2.08
C VAL A 125 -24.20 14.35 1.35
N CYS A 126 -23.48 14.63 0.27
CA CYS A 126 -22.70 13.61 -0.43
C CYS A 126 -21.45 13.26 0.41
N PRO A 127 -21.33 12.02 0.91
CA PRO A 127 -20.18 11.64 1.74
C PRO A 127 -18.88 11.66 0.95
N ILE A 128 -18.92 11.44 -0.37
CA ILE A 128 -17.73 11.51 -1.23
C ILE A 128 -17.25 12.96 -1.36
N CYS A 129 -18.15 13.90 -1.68
CA CYS A 129 -17.80 15.31 -1.75
C CYS A 129 -17.33 15.85 -0.39
N ALA A 130 -17.98 15.48 0.71
CA ALA A 130 -17.60 15.93 2.05
C ALA A 130 -16.17 15.50 2.44
N SER A 131 -15.64 14.44 1.82
CA SER A 131 -14.27 13.98 2.03
C SER A 131 -13.23 14.67 1.13
N MET A 132 -13.66 15.53 0.21
CA MET A 132 -12.76 16.28 -0.67
C MET A 132 -12.27 17.56 0.02
N PRO A 133 -11.00 17.98 -0.18
CA PRO A 133 -10.48 19.24 0.39
C PRO A 133 -11.28 20.48 0.01
N TRP A 134 -11.90 20.47 -1.18
CA TRP A 134 -12.76 21.53 -1.71
C TRP A 134 -14.26 21.25 -1.55
N GLY A 135 -14.64 20.22 -0.78
CA GLY A 135 -16.02 19.88 -0.52
C GLY A 135 -16.62 20.66 0.66
N ASP A 136 -17.93 20.89 0.64
CA ASP A 136 -18.67 21.45 1.77
C ASP A 136 -19.41 20.32 2.53
N PRO A 137 -19.02 20.01 3.78
CA PRO A 137 -19.67 19.00 4.61
C PRO A 137 -21.13 19.30 4.98
N ASN A 138 -21.58 20.54 4.81
CA ASN A 138 -22.95 20.95 5.11
C ASN A 138 -23.83 21.05 3.86
N TYR A 139 -23.24 20.95 2.66
CA TYR A 139 -23.98 21.06 1.42
C TYR A 139 -24.88 19.85 1.19
N ARG A 140 -26.18 20.07 1.23
CA ARG A 140 -27.20 19.05 0.95
C ARG A 140 -27.61 19.13 -0.51
N SER A 141 -27.42 18.04 -1.24
CA SER A 141 -27.84 17.97 -2.64
C SER A 141 -29.37 17.91 -2.73
N ALA A 142 -29.95 18.76 -3.57
CA ALA A 142 -31.39 18.73 -3.88
C ALA A 142 -31.79 17.45 -4.64
N ASN A 143 -30.86 16.88 -5.43
CA ASN A 143 -31.04 15.61 -6.13
C ASN A 143 -29.74 14.80 -6.01
N PHE A 144 -29.61 14.07 -4.90
CA PHE A 144 -28.38 13.33 -4.59
C PHE A 144 -28.12 12.19 -5.59
N MET A 145 -29.16 11.52 -6.08
CA MET A 145 -29.03 10.43 -7.06
C MET A 145 -28.45 10.91 -8.39
N GLU A 146 -28.97 12.02 -8.92
CA GLU A 146 -28.44 12.62 -10.14
C GLU A 146 -27.00 13.12 -9.95
N HIS A 147 -26.71 13.70 -8.77
CA HIS A 147 -25.36 14.13 -8.41
C HIS A 147 -24.36 12.96 -8.42
N LEU A 148 -24.67 11.84 -7.76
CA LEU A 148 -23.83 10.65 -7.75
C LEU A 148 -23.53 10.15 -9.17
N GLN A 149 -24.55 10.05 -10.00
CA GLN A 149 -24.41 9.54 -11.37
C GLN A 149 -23.61 10.49 -12.29
N ARG A 150 -23.69 11.81 -12.09
CA ARG A 150 -22.97 12.78 -12.91
C ARG A 150 -21.53 13.02 -12.45
N ARG A 151 -21.31 13.10 -11.13
CA ARG A 151 -20.02 13.52 -10.55
C ARG A 151 -19.16 12.36 -10.07
N HIS A 152 -19.76 11.23 -9.71
CA HIS A 152 -19.06 10.10 -9.07
C HIS A 152 -19.11 8.80 -9.88
N ARG A 153 -19.43 8.89 -11.18
CA ARG A 153 -19.29 7.76 -12.12
C ARG A 153 -17.84 7.29 -12.28
N PHE A 154 -16.86 8.12 -11.95
CA PHE A 154 -15.44 7.82 -12.05
C PHE A 154 -14.74 8.09 -10.71
N SER A 155 -13.74 7.28 -10.38
CA SER A 155 -12.93 7.45 -9.18
C SER A 155 -11.94 8.59 -9.31
N TYR A 156 -11.96 9.55 -8.37
CA TYR A 156 -10.98 10.65 -8.34
C TYR A 156 -9.61 10.18 -7.80
N ASP A 157 -9.58 9.17 -6.93
CA ASP A 157 -8.34 8.63 -6.35
C ASP A 157 -7.36 8.08 -7.38
N THR A 158 -7.82 7.72 -8.57
CA THR A 158 -6.91 7.26 -9.64
C THR A 158 -6.23 8.42 -10.38
N PHE A 159 -6.77 9.63 -10.31
CA PHE A 159 -6.35 10.76 -11.15
C PHE A 159 -5.90 12.00 -10.38
N VAL A 160 -6.15 12.06 -9.07
CA VAL A 160 -5.80 13.22 -8.24
C VAL A 160 -4.88 12.78 -7.11
N ASP A 161 -3.67 13.34 -7.10
CA ASP A 161 -2.78 13.29 -5.95
C ASP A 161 -3.23 14.39 -4.97
N TYR A 162 -3.95 13.99 -3.93
CA TYR A 162 -4.46 14.92 -2.91
C TYR A 162 -3.38 15.43 -1.95
N ASP A 163 -2.19 14.82 -1.96
CA ASP A 163 -1.04 15.21 -1.14
C ASP A 163 -0.01 15.99 -1.95
N ALA A 164 -0.27 16.25 -3.24
CA ALA A 164 0.55 17.13 -4.06
C ALA A 164 0.53 18.55 -3.47
N ASP A 165 1.63 18.92 -2.83
CA ASP A 165 1.85 20.27 -2.34
C ASP A 165 2.01 21.20 -3.55
N GLU A 166 1.08 22.15 -3.70
CA GLU A 166 1.08 23.11 -4.81
C GLU A 166 2.39 23.91 -4.86
N ASP A 167 3.00 24.20 -3.70
CA ASP A 167 4.25 24.94 -3.60
C ASP A 167 5.44 24.12 -4.12
N ASP A 168 5.48 22.81 -3.81
CA ASP A 168 6.51 21.91 -4.33
C ASP A 168 6.37 21.69 -5.84
N MET A 169 5.14 21.55 -6.34
CA MET A 169 4.87 21.47 -7.78
C MET A 169 5.32 22.75 -8.49
N MET A 170 4.97 23.92 -7.93
CA MET A 170 5.34 25.21 -8.51
C MET A 170 6.86 25.41 -8.50
N ALA A 171 7.53 25.06 -7.39
CA ALA A 171 8.99 25.09 -7.29
C ALA A 171 9.66 24.18 -8.32
N GLN A 172 9.13 22.97 -8.55
CA GLN A 172 9.65 22.06 -9.58
C GLN A 172 9.46 22.60 -10.99
N VAL A 173 8.32 23.21 -11.30
CA VAL A 173 8.05 23.83 -12.61
C VAL A 173 9.00 25.01 -12.87
N LEU A 174 9.20 25.87 -11.87
CA LEU A 174 10.15 26.98 -11.95
C LEU A 174 11.58 26.47 -12.15
N MET A 175 12.00 25.45 -11.40
CA MET A 175 13.31 24.82 -11.53
C MET A 175 13.55 24.19 -12.90
N ARG A 176 12.52 23.60 -13.53
CA ARG A 176 12.60 23.06 -14.89
C ARG A 176 12.70 24.16 -15.94
N SER A 177 11.91 25.23 -15.80
CA SER A 177 11.97 26.39 -16.71
C SER A 177 13.34 27.09 -16.69
N LEU A 178 14.05 27.05 -15.55
CA LEU A 178 15.41 27.60 -15.44
C LEU A 178 16.48 26.68 -16.06
N ARG A 179 16.16 25.41 -16.30
CA ARG A 179 17.09 24.40 -16.83
C ARG A 179 17.04 24.28 -18.36
N ASP A 180 15.97 24.78 -18.98
CA ASP A 180 15.79 24.86 -20.45
C ASP A 180 16.34 26.17 -21.05
N LYS A 181 17.36 26.79 -20.41
CA LYS A 181 18.10 27.96 -20.93
C LYS A 181 19.51 27.59 -21.35
#